data_AF-A0A166MQU7-F1
#
_entry.id   AF-A0A166MQU7-F1
#
_cell.length_a   1.000
_cell.length_b   1.000
_cell.length_c   1.000
_cell.angle_alpha   90.00
_cell.angle_beta   90.00
_cell.angle_gamma   90.00
#
_symmetry.space_group_name_H-M   'P 1'
#
loop_
_entity.id
_entity.type
_entity.pdbx_description
1 polymer ?
#
loop_
_entity_poly.entity_id
_entity_poly.type
_entity_poly.pdbx_seq_one_letter_code
_entity_poly.pdbx_strand_id
1 'polypeptide(L)'
;RTTGWWNDKHLTFDEGFHTYTLEWDDKFLWTYIDSRVNRIFNFRFDANKPFFNRGGYPATVFNGTQEVRLENPWAGSDAPGVAPFDQSFYLILDVAVGGTNGWFPDGQGKKPWVNGAATAMRDFARAKDTWYPTWPTDLKQRSMAVDYVRMYQKC
;
A
#
# COMPACT_ATOMS: atom_id res chain seq x y z
N ARG A 1 13.05 6.86 -9.74
CA ARG A 1 12.98 5.57 -9.00
C ARG A 1 12.06 5.82 -7.81
N THR A 2 10.99 5.04 -7.65
CA THR A 2 9.93 5.25 -6.64
C THR A 2 10.06 4.33 -5.42
N THR A 3 11.13 3.54 -5.35
CA THR A 3 11.41 2.62 -4.24
C THR A 3 12.52 3.19 -3.36
N GLY A 4 12.31 3.18 -2.04
CA GLY A 4 13.31 3.48 -1.03
C GLY A 4 13.36 2.35 -0.01
N TRP A 5 14.56 2.05 0.51
CA TRP A 5 14.78 1.07 1.56
C TRP A 5 15.33 1.78 2.78
N TRP A 6 14.71 1.57 3.93
CA TRP A 6 15.19 2.06 5.21
C TRP A 6 15.24 0.87 6.17
N ASN A 7 16.39 0.70 6.82
CA ASN A 7 16.61 -0.36 7.79
C ASN A 7 16.99 0.30 9.11
N ASP A 8 16.18 0.12 10.15
CA ASP A 8 16.65 0.24 11.52
C ASP A 8 17.40 -1.05 11.88
N LYS A 9 18.53 -0.92 12.58
CA LYS A 9 19.34 -2.07 13.02
C LYS A 9 19.00 -2.50 14.44
N HIS A 10 18.20 -1.73 15.16
CA HIS A 10 17.97 -1.93 16.59
C HIS A 10 16.55 -2.40 16.93
N LEU A 11 15.56 -2.09 16.09
CA LEU A 11 14.15 -2.44 16.31
C LEU A 11 13.46 -2.83 14.99
N THR A 12 12.47 -3.70 15.07
CA THR A 12 11.55 -3.96 13.93
C THR A 12 10.30 -3.10 14.03
N PHE A 13 9.59 -2.87 12.92
CA PHE A 13 8.41 -1.99 12.89
C PHE A 13 7.22 -2.47 13.73
N ASP A 14 7.23 -3.73 14.16
CA ASP A 14 6.26 -4.30 15.10
C ASP A 14 6.62 -4.06 16.58
N GLU A 15 7.82 -3.57 16.86
CA GLU A 15 8.31 -3.28 18.21
C GLU A 15 8.01 -1.83 18.62
N GLY A 16 6.79 -1.59 19.12
CA GLY A 16 6.37 -0.31 19.68
C GLY A 16 5.52 0.55 18.74
N PHE A 17 5.22 1.78 19.16
CA PHE A 17 4.43 2.72 18.37
C PHE A 17 5.33 3.57 17.47
N HIS A 18 4.99 3.64 16.20
CA HIS A 18 5.62 4.51 15.21
C HIS A 18 4.63 5.53 14.66
N THR A 19 5.15 6.70 14.31
CA THR A 19 4.36 7.75 13.64
C THR A 19 4.64 7.73 12.15
N TYR A 20 3.70 7.19 11.38
CA TYR A 20 3.73 7.22 9.92
C TYR A 20 3.12 8.52 9.41
N THR A 21 3.87 9.28 8.62
CA THR A 21 3.37 10.52 8.01
C THR A 21 3.39 10.43 6.49
N LEU A 22 2.28 10.82 5.89
CA LEU A 22 2.12 11.07 4.47
C LEU A 22 1.78 12.56 4.29
N GLU A 23 2.62 13.28 3.56
CA GLU A 23 2.46 14.71 3.27
C GLU A 23 2.43 14.90 1.76
N TRP A 24 1.40 15.56 1.23
CA TRP A 24 1.36 15.96 -0.17
C TRP A 24 0.73 17.33 -0.37
N ASP A 25 1.13 17.99 -1.46
CA ASP A 25 0.49 19.20 -1.99
C ASP A 25 0.50 19.14 -3.52
N ASP A 26 0.26 20.26 -4.20
CA ASP A 26 0.26 20.37 -5.66
C ASP A 26 1.65 20.15 -6.31
N LYS A 27 2.71 19.96 -5.52
CA LYS A 27 4.09 19.91 -5.97
C LYS A 27 4.82 18.64 -5.58
N PHE A 28 4.44 17.99 -4.48
CA PHE A 28 5.17 16.81 -4.00
C PHE A 28 4.30 15.85 -3.21
N LEU A 29 4.82 14.64 -3.03
CA LEU A 29 4.32 13.63 -2.09
C LEU A 29 5.51 12.99 -1.38
N TRP A 30 5.56 13.12 -0.05
CA TRP A 30 6.61 12.60 0.81
C TRP A 30 6.02 11.70 1.88
N THR A 31 6.80 10.69 2.29
CA THR A 31 6.51 9.94 3.50
C THR A 31 7.73 9.84 4.39
N TYR A 32 7.50 9.82 5.70
CA TYR A 32 8.53 9.60 6.71
C TYR A 32 7.95 8.84 7.90
N ILE A 33 8.85 8.22 8.67
CA ILE A 33 8.53 7.47 9.88
C ILE A 33 9.26 8.12 11.05
N ASP A 34 8.51 8.41 12.12
CA ASP A 34 8.92 8.99 13.40
C ASP A 34 9.51 10.41 13.34
N SER A 35 10.50 10.64 12.47
CA SER A 35 11.17 11.91 12.28
C SER A 35 11.14 12.34 10.82
N ARG A 36 10.95 13.64 10.58
CA ARG A 36 10.95 14.25 9.23
C ARG A 36 12.29 14.14 8.51
N VAL A 37 13.37 13.82 9.24
CA VAL A 37 14.70 13.54 8.66
C VAL A 37 14.72 12.18 7.97
N ASN A 38 13.92 11.21 8.46
CA ASN A 38 13.84 9.85 7.94
C ASN A 38 12.81 9.76 6.81
N ARG A 39 13.01 10.54 5.74
CA ARG A 39 12.15 10.47 4.55
C ARG A 39 12.44 9.18 3.78
N ILE A 40 11.48 8.27 3.79
CA ILE A 40 11.58 6.99 3.09
C ILE A 40 11.06 7.08 1.65
N PHE A 41 10.15 8.02 1.39
CA PHE A 41 9.66 8.32 0.05
C PHE A 41 9.71 9.82 -0.20
N ASN A 42 10.29 10.19 -1.34
CA ASN A 42 10.36 11.57 -1.78
C ASN A 42 10.06 11.64 -3.28
N PHE A 43 8.90 12.20 -3.61
CA PHE A 43 8.49 12.39 -4.99
C PHE A 43 8.05 13.82 -5.23
N ARG A 44 8.55 14.43 -6.31
CA ARG A 44 8.10 15.73 -6.81
C ARG A 44 7.29 15.52 -8.07
N PHE A 45 6.18 16.23 -8.16
CA PHE A 45 5.30 16.20 -9.30
C PHE A 45 5.93 16.97 -10.46
N ASP A 46 5.65 16.52 -11.68
CA ASP A 46 6.15 17.10 -12.92
C ASP A 46 4.99 17.15 -13.90
N ALA A 47 4.51 18.36 -14.19
CA ALA A 47 3.39 18.57 -15.09
C ALA A 47 3.63 18.00 -16.50
N ASN A 48 4.90 17.93 -16.94
CA ASN A 48 5.26 17.35 -18.23
C ASN A 48 5.31 15.82 -18.20
N LYS A 49 5.23 15.21 -17.01
CA LYS A 49 5.22 13.76 -16.81
C LYS A 49 4.10 13.36 -15.82
N PRO A 50 2.83 13.40 -16.27
CA PRO A 50 1.68 12.94 -15.49
C PRO A 50 1.85 11.53 -14.93
N PHE A 51 1.14 11.22 -13.83
CA PHE A 51 1.15 9.88 -13.22
C PHE A 51 0.72 8.79 -14.19
N PHE A 52 -0.28 9.05 -15.04
CA PHE A 52 -0.72 8.08 -16.04
C PHE A 52 0.43 7.63 -16.96
N ASN A 53 1.21 8.59 -17.48
CA ASN A 53 2.36 8.29 -18.35
C ASN A 53 3.47 7.52 -17.59
N ARG A 54 3.62 7.78 -16.28
CA ARG A 54 4.60 7.08 -15.43
C ARG A 54 4.22 5.64 -15.13
N GLY A 55 2.92 5.32 -15.13
CA GLY A 55 2.40 3.98 -14.85
C GLY A 55 2.78 2.95 -15.91
N GLY A 56 3.20 3.39 -17.11
CA GLY A 56 3.62 2.47 -18.18
C GLY A 56 2.51 1.53 -18.62
N TYR A 57 1.26 1.97 -18.55
CA TYR A 57 0.09 1.16 -18.88
C TYR A 57 0.08 0.78 -20.37
N PRO A 58 -0.47 -0.40 -20.73
CA PRO A 58 -0.61 -0.81 -22.12
C PRO A 58 -1.59 0.10 -22.89
N ALA A 59 -1.46 0.15 -24.21
CA ALA A 59 -2.36 0.94 -25.06
C ALA A 59 -3.82 0.43 -25.04
N THR A 60 -4.00 -0.85 -24.71
CA THR A 60 -5.29 -1.54 -24.70
C THR A 60 -5.43 -2.42 -23.47
N VAL A 61 -6.67 -2.63 -23.04
CA VAL A 61 -7.06 -3.48 -21.91
C VAL A 61 -8.26 -4.34 -22.30
N PHE A 62 -8.41 -5.52 -21.68
CA PHE A 62 -9.56 -6.38 -21.90
C PHE A 62 -10.66 -6.05 -20.90
N ASN A 63 -11.85 -5.67 -21.37
CA ASN A 63 -12.98 -5.30 -20.50
C ASN A 63 -13.86 -6.49 -20.07
N GLY A 64 -13.42 -7.73 -20.35
CA GLY A 64 -14.18 -8.95 -20.13
C GLY A 64 -14.84 -9.53 -21.39
N THR A 65 -15.03 -8.72 -22.45
CA THR A 65 -15.64 -9.18 -23.72
C THR A 65 -14.75 -8.90 -24.93
N GLN A 66 -14.08 -7.75 -24.96
CA GLN A 66 -13.22 -7.35 -26.06
C GLN A 66 -12.04 -6.52 -25.57
N GLU A 67 -11.04 -6.42 -26.42
CA GLU A 67 -9.93 -5.50 -26.24
C GLU A 67 -10.40 -4.07 -26.55
N VAL A 68 -10.24 -3.17 -25.59
CA VAL A 68 -10.60 -1.75 -25.71
C VAL A 68 -9.38 -0.87 -25.48
N ARG A 69 -9.37 0.31 -26.09
CA ARG A 69 -8.32 1.30 -25.86
C ARG A 69 -8.34 1.73 -24.39
N LEU A 70 -7.17 1.73 -23.75
CA LEU A 70 -7.04 2.29 -22.42
C LEU A 70 -7.02 3.82 -22.53
N GLU A 71 -7.99 4.46 -21.90
CA GLU A 71 -8.06 5.91 -21.82
C GLU A 71 -7.49 6.39 -20.48
N ASN A 72 -6.87 7.57 -20.49
CA ASN A 72 -6.40 8.19 -19.26
C ASN A 72 -7.61 8.67 -18.44
N PRO A 73 -7.91 8.08 -17.27
CA PRO A 73 -9.07 8.47 -16.47
C PRO A 73 -8.97 9.91 -15.94
N TRP A 74 -7.77 10.50 -15.94
CA TRP A 74 -7.50 11.85 -15.46
C TRP A 74 -7.31 12.87 -16.59
N ALA A 75 -7.69 12.53 -17.82
CA ALA A 75 -7.53 13.43 -18.96
C ALA A 75 -8.32 14.75 -18.81
N GLY A 76 -9.43 14.73 -18.07
CA GLY A 76 -10.27 15.91 -17.79
C GLY A 76 -9.98 16.62 -16.47
N SER A 77 -8.91 16.24 -15.76
CA SER A 77 -8.51 16.94 -14.52
C SER A 77 -8.02 18.36 -14.83
N ASP A 78 -8.31 19.30 -13.94
CA ASP A 78 -7.77 20.68 -13.99
C ASP A 78 -6.24 20.71 -13.72
N ALA A 79 -5.71 19.66 -13.08
CA ALA A 79 -4.29 19.49 -12.76
C ALA A 79 -3.80 18.09 -13.20
N PRO A 80 -3.76 17.79 -14.51
CA PRO A 80 -3.49 16.44 -15.02
C PRO A 80 -2.08 15.93 -14.68
N GLY A 81 -1.14 16.83 -14.38
CA GLY A 81 0.20 16.49 -13.89
C GLY A 81 0.25 15.99 -12.44
N VAL A 82 -0.80 16.28 -11.67
CA VAL A 82 -0.92 15.99 -10.23
C VAL A 82 -1.93 14.86 -9.99
N ALA A 83 -2.95 14.75 -10.83
CA ALA A 83 -3.97 13.72 -10.72
C ALA A 83 -3.36 12.31 -10.61
N PRO A 84 -3.81 11.49 -9.64
CA PRO A 84 -5.05 11.66 -8.87
C PRO A 84 -4.92 12.48 -7.57
N PHE A 85 -3.75 13.03 -7.22
CA PHE A 85 -3.53 13.75 -5.95
C PHE A 85 -4.08 15.19 -5.93
N ASP A 86 -4.91 15.52 -6.91
CA ASP A 86 -5.60 16.80 -7.10
C ASP A 86 -6.98 16.85 -6.44
N GLN A 87 -7.36 15.81 -5.69
CA GLN A 87 -8.65 15.70 -5.02
C GLN A 87 -8.51 15.18 -3.58
N SER A 88 -9.61 15.20 -2.82
CA SER A 88 -9.66 14.63 -1.47
C SER A 88 -9.67 13.10 -1.48
N PHE A 89 -8.96 12.50 -0.53
CA PHE A 89 -8.90 11.05 -0.32
C PHE A 89 -9.43 10.66 1.06
N TYR A 90 -9.91 9.42 1.16
CA TYR A 90 -10.20 8.79 2.44
C TYR A 90 -8.98 8.03 2.95
N LEU A 91 -8.73 8.09 4.26
CA LEU A 91 -7.78 7.20 4.92
C LEU A 91 -8.51 5.90 5.30
N ILE A 92 -7.99 4.78 4.84
CA ILE A 92 -8.43 3.44 5.24
C ILE A 92 -7.27 2.76 5.97
N LEU A 93 -7.58 2.21 7.15
CA LEU A 93 -6.65 1.41 7.94
C LEU A 93 -7.24 0.00 8.07
N ASP A 94 -6.48 -1.02 7.67
CA ASP A 94 -6.94 -2.41 7.63
C ASP A 94 -5.81 -3.40 7.97
N VAL A 95 -6.17 -4.53 8.61
CA VAL A 95 -5.27 -5.67 8.83
C VAL A 95 -5.77 -6.84 8.01
N ALA A 96 -5.11 -7.10 6.89
CA ALA A 96 -5.41 -8.21 6.01
C ALA A 96 -4.46 -9.40 6.24
N VAL A 97 -4.99 -10.61 6.05
CA VAL A 97 -4.22 -11.87 6.07
C VAL A 97 -4.60 -12.73 4.86
N GLY A 98 -3.69 -13.61 4.42
CA GLY A 98 -4.03 -14.59 3.38
C GLY A 98 -3.96 -14.05 1.94
N GLY A 99 -2.91 -13.31 1.57
CA GLY A 99 -2.74 -12.80 0.21
C GLY A 99 -2.33 -13.87 -0.83
N THR A 100 -2.86 -13.75 -2.05
CA THR A 100 -2.50 -14.60 -3.21
C THR A 100 -1.69 -13.87 -4.28
N ASN A 101 -1.37 -12.59 -4.06
CA ASN A 101 -0.68 -11.71 -5.01
C ASN A 101 0.83 -12.01 -5.19
N GLY A 102 1.34 -13.10 -4.62
CA GLY A 102 2.75 -13.49 -4.71
C GLY A 102 3.68 -12.85 -3.68
N TRP A 103 3.20 -11.90 -2.86
CA TRP A 103 3.99 -11.30 -1.78
C TRP A 103 4.47 -12.35 -0.76
N PHE A 104 3.62 -13.32 -0.45
CA PHE A 104 3.96 -14.51 0.34
C PHE A 104 4.29 -15.68 -0.61
N PRO A 105 5.57 -16.04 -0.79
CA PRO A 105 5.96 -17.10 -1.72
C PRO A 105 5.38 -18.46 -1.32
N ASP A 106 5.04 -19.29 -2.32
CA ASP A 106 4.63 -20.68 -2.07
C ASP A 106 5.81 -21.50 -1.52
N GLY A 107 5.53 -22.48 -0.64
CA GLY A 107 6.55 -23.36 -0.05
C GLY A 107 7.40 -22.73 1.06
N GLN A 108 7.21 -21.45 1.39
CA GLN A 108 7.92 -20.77 2.49
C GLN A 108 7.04 -20.58 3.72
N GLY A 109 7.66 -20.49 4.90
CA GLY A 109 6.98 -20.11 6.15
C GLY A 109 5.85 -21.04 6.60
N LYS A 110 5.82 -22.29 6.12
CA LYS A 110 4.71 -23.25 6.33
C LYS A 110 3.34 -22.68 5.91
N LYS A 111 3.31 -21.87 4.83
CA LYS A 111 2.09 -21.26 4.30
C LYS A 111 1.05 -22.34 3.96
N PRO A 112 -0.16 -22.29 4.54
CA PRO A 112 -1.17 -23.34 4.37
C PRO A 112 -2.03 -23.22 3.09
N TRP A 113 -1.82 -22.19 2.28
CA TRP A 113 -2.50 -21.99 0.99
C TRP A 113 -1.48 -21.86 -0.15
N VAL A 114 -1.95 -21.99 -1.40
CA VAL A 114 -1.14 -21.80 -2.62
C VAL A 114 -1.69 -20.60 -3.39
N ASN A 115 -0.82 -19.71 -3.87
CA ASN A 115 -1.24 -18.46 -4.51
C ASN A 115 -2.18 -18.67 -5.72
N GLY A 116 -1.91 -19.69 -6.55
CA GLY A 116 -2.71 -19.99 -7.74
C GLY A 116 -3.94 -20.86 -7.49
N ALA A 117 -4.19 -21.33 -6.26
CA ALA A 117 -5.32 -22.21 -6.00
C ALA A 117 -6.64 -21.43 -5.93
N ALA A 118 -7.66 -21.90 -6.65
CA ALA A 118 -9.03 -21.36 -6.56
C ALA A 118 -9.61 -21.47 -5.13
N THR A 119 -9.00 -22.31 -4.29
CA THR A 119 -9.44 -22.59 -2.92
C THR A 119 -8.54 -21.95 -1.86
N ALA A 120 -7.59 -21.09 -2.23
CA ALA A 120 -6.58 -20.52 -1.34
C ALA A 120 -7.16 -19.98 -0.02
N MET A 121 -8.22 -19.17 -0.07
CA MET A 121 -8.86 -18.61 1.12
C MET A 121 -9.53 -19.68 2.00
N ARG A 122 -10.13 -20.70 1.39
CA ARG A 122 -10.72 -21.83 2.12
C ARG A 122 -9.63 -22.65 2.82
N ASP A 123 -8.53 -22.90 2.13
CA ASP A 123 -7.43 -23.72 2.66
C ASP A 123 -6.71 -22.95 3.79
N PHE A 124 -6.52 -21.63 3.66
CA PHE A 124 -6.12 -20.75 4.76
C PHE A 124 -7.06 -20.85 5.96
N ALA A 125 -8.38 -20.72 5.75
CA ALA A 125 -9.37 -20.76 6.82
C ALA A 125 -9.41 -22.14 7.53
N ARG A 126 -9.26 -23.24 6.79
CA ARG A 126 -9.20 -24.60 7.35
C ARG A 126 -7.97 -24.84 8.22
N ALA A 127 -6.88 -24.14 7.93
CA ALA A 127 -5.65 -24.22 8.72
C ALA A 127 -5.66 -23.35 9.99
N LYS A 128 -6.82 -22.77 10.37
CA LYS A 128 -6.96 -21.89 11.54
C LYS A 128 -6.34 -22.46 12.81
N ASP A 129 -6.56 -23.74 13.09
CA ASP A 129 -6.04 -24.38 14.29
C ASP A 129 -4.50 -24.49 14.30
N THR A 130 -3.85 -24.25 13.15
CA THR A 130 -2.38 -24.21 13.03
C THR A 130 -1.83 -22.80 13.18
N TRP A 131 -2.40 -21.81 12.48
CA TRP A 131 -1.84 -20.45 12.47
C TRP A 131 -2.41 -19.54 13.56
N TYR A 132 -3.67 -19.71 13.97
CA TYR A 132 -4.27 -18.83 14.97
C TYR A 132 -3.58 -18.92 16.34
N PRO A 133 -3.18 -20.11 16.82
CA PRO A 133 -2.43 -20.22 18.08
C PRO A 133 -1.03 -19.59 18.05
N THR A 134 -0.46 -19.28 16.87
CA THR A 134 0.85 -18.64 16.80
C THR A 134 0.77 -17.13 17.01
N TRP A 135 -0.43 -16.55 17.07
CA TRP A 135 -0.61 -15.13 17.30
C TRP A 135 -0.53 -14.83 18.80
N PRO A 136 0.06 -13.68 19.20
CA PRO A 136 0.08 -13.26 20.59
C PRO A 136 -1.32 -13.23 21.22
N THR A 137 -1.40 -13.57 22.50
CA THR A 137 -2.66 -13.46 23.26
C THR A 137 -3.01 -12.02 23.60
N ASP A 138 -2.00 -11.15 23.73
CA ASP A 138 -2.19 -9.71 23.88
C ASP A 138 -2.80 -9.11 22.62
N LEU A 139 -3.98 -8.51 22.78
CA LEU A 139 -4.71 -7.83 21.70
C LEU A 139 -3.87 -6.75 21.03
N LYS A 140 -3.05 -6.01 21.77
CA LYS A 140 -2.22 -4.93 21.22
C LYS A 140 -1.10 -5.43 20.31
N GLN A 141 -0.66 -6.68 20.51
CA GLN A 141 0.40 -7.28 19.70
C GLN A 141 -0.14 -8.03 18.46
N ARG A 142 -1.40 -8.51 18.50
CA ARG A 142 -2.00 -9.23 17.37
C ARG A 142 -2.92 -8.39 16.48
N SER A 143 -3.18 -7.13 16.85
CA SER A 143 -4.08 -6.23 16.11
C SER A 143 -3.36 -4.95 15.72
N MET A 144 -3.96 -4.15 14.83
CA MET A 144 -3.50 -2.79 14.58
C MET A 144 -3.91 -1.88 15.74
N ALA A 145 -2.99 -1.67 16.68
CA ALA A 145 -3.18 -0.69 17.75
C ALA A 145 -2.86 0.72 17.22
N VAL A 146 -3.84 1.62 17.30
CA VAL A 146 -3.70 3.02 16.86
C VAL A 146 -3.87 3.93 18.07
N ASP A 147 -2.83 4.70 18.39
CA ASP A 147 -2.88 5.69 19.47
C ASP A 147 -3.65 6.95 19.02
N TYR A 148 -3.31 7.49 17.84
CA TYR A 148 -4.02 8.64 17.27
C TYR A 148 -3.93 8.69 15.75
N VAL A 149 -4.84 9.48 15.17
CA VAL A 149 -4.81 9.92 13.76
C VAL A 149 -4.96 11.43 13.76
N ARG A 150 -4.11 12.14 13.00
CA ARG A 150 -4.22 13.59 12.80
C ARG A 150 -4.22 13.90 11.32
N MET A 151 -5.15 14.75 10.90
CA MET A 151 -5.26 15.25 9.54
C MET A 151 -5.13 16.77 9.55
N TYR A 152 -4.33 17.28 8.64
CA TYR A 152 -4.04 18.70 8.50
C TYR A 152 -4.22 19.11 7.05
N GLN A 153 -4.63 20.36 6.84
CA GLN A 153 -4.71 20.97 5.52
C GLN A 153 -3.91 22.26 5.54
N LYS A 154 -3.23 22.55 4.42
CA LYS A 154 -2.53 23.81 4.22
C LYS A 154 -3.55 24.94 4.07
N CYS A 155 -3.40 25.99 4.90
CA CYS A 155 -4.18 27.21 4.81
C CYS A 155 -3.74 28.10 3.64
#